data_AF-U1YAJ9-F1
#
_entry.id   AF-U1YAJ9-F1
#
_cell.length_a   1.000
_cell.length_b   1.000
_cell.length_c   1.000
_cell.angle_alpha   90.00
_cell.angle_beta   90.00
_cell.angle_gamma   90.00
#
_symmetry.space_group_name_H-M   'P 1'
#
loop_
_entity.id
_entity.type
_entity.pdbx_description
1 polymer ?
#
loop_
_entity_poly.entity_id
_entity_poly.type
_entity_poly.pdbx_seq_one_letter_code
_entity_poly.pdbx_strand_id
1 'polypeptide(L)'
;MKQTDKEIQTKKSLINAFEKLKTANYESVQQLWQEIDSFEKVLDDIVHESTERYSNNIEKNQEIINLYKSRLAFLHTYVSQKLSIRVLKPTDKETIRNENVKNHL
;
A
#
# COMPACT_ATOMS: atom_id res chain seq x y z
N MET A 1 -25.47 1.42 1.46
CA MET A 1 -25.18 1.02 0.07
C MET A 1 -23.68 0.92 -0.09
N LYS A 2 -23.17 -0.15 -0.73
CA LYS A 2 -21.73 -0.22 -1.07
C LYS A 2 -21.44 0.83 -2.14
N GLN A 3 -20.22 1.37 -2.19
CA GLN A 3 -19.80 2.39 -3.17
C GLN A 3 -20.13 1.95 -4.62
N THR A 4 -20.00 0.65 -4.90
CA THR A 4 -20.39 -0.01 -6.16
C THR A 4 -21.88 0.07 -6.48
N ASP A 5 -22.78 0.03 -5.49
CA ASP A 5 -24.24 0.12 -5.73
C ASP A 5 -24.62 1.54 -6.16
N LYS A 6 -24.00 2.56 -5.53
CA LYS A 6 -24.18 3.98 -5.88
C LYS A 6 -23.67 4.24 -7.29
N GLU A 7 -22.49 3.75 -7.64
CA GLU A 7 -21.91 3.86 -8.98
C GLU A 7 -22.83 3.24 -10.05
N ILE A 8 -23.32 2.01 -9.82
CA ILE A 8 -24.22 1.31 -10.76
C ILE A 8 -25.53 2.09 -10.93
N GLN A 9 -26.11 2.60 -9.85
CA GLN A 9 -27.34 3.39 -9.92
C GLN A 9 -27.13 4.71 -10.68
N THR A 10 -26.05 5.45 -10.39
CA THR A 10 -25.73 6.70 -11.09
C THR A 10 -25.53 6.46 -12.59
N LYS A 11 -24.81 5.40 -12.98
CA LYS A 11 -24.63 5.05 -14.40
C LYS A 11 -25.96 4.74 -15.10
N LYS A 12 -26.87 4.01 -14.44
CA LYS A 12 -28.21 3.75 -14.98
C LYS A 12 -29.01 5.03 -15.17
N SER A 13 -28.98 5.92 -14.18
CA SER A 13 -29.66 7.21 -14.25
C SER A 13 -29.11 8.10 -15.37
N LEU A 14 -27.78 8.12 -15.54
CA LEU A 14 -27.11 8.84 -16.62
C LEU A 14 -27.53 8.34 -18.00
N ILE A 15 -27.50 7.02 -18.23
CA ILE A 15 -27.98 6.41 -19.48
C ILE A 15 -29.43 6.79 -19.75
N ASN A 16 -30.29 6.71 -18.73
CA ASN A 16 -31.70 7.08 -18.85
C ASN A 16 -31.89 8.58 -19.18
N ALA A 17 -31.07 9.47 -18.61
CA ALA A 17 -31.12 10.89 -18.92
C ALA A 17 -30.73 11.16 -20.39
N PHE A 18 -29.71 10.49 -20.90
CA PHE A 18 -29.35 10.55 -22.32
C PHE A 18 -30.43 9.97 -23.24
N GLU A 19 -31.08 8.87 -22.86
CA GLU A 19 -32.21 8.32 -23.64
C GLU A 19 -33.38 9.31 -23.69
N LYS A 20 -33.71 9.96 -22.57
CA LYS A 20 -34.75 11.02 -22.53
C LYS A 20 -34.37 12.20 -23.42
N LEU A 21 -33.10 12.57 -23.47
CA LEU A 21 -32.60 13.70 -24.27
C LEU A 21 -32.85 13.48 -25.77
N LYS A 22 -32.84 12.24 -26.26
CA LYS A 22 -33.12 11.92 -27.67
C LYS A 22 -34.53 12.29 -28.12
N THR A 23 -35.48 12.28 -27.20
CA THR A 23 -36.91 12.56 -27.47
C THR A 23 -37.40 13.85 -26.81
N ALA A 24 -36.49 14.61 -26.18
CA ALA A 24 -36.83 15.79 -25.40
C ALA A 24 -37.23 16.97 -26.29
N ASN A 25 -38.23 17.73 -25.82
CA ASN A 25 -38.54 19.03 -26.40
C ASN A 25 -37.54 20.09 -25.91
N TYR A 26 -37.48 21.24 -26.58
CA TYR A 26 -36.52 22.30 -26.27
C TYR A 26 -36.53 22.76 -24.80
N GLU A 27 -37.70 22.82 -24.17
CA GLU A 27 -37.84 23.22 -22.76
C GLU A 27 -37.25 22.20 -21.78
N SER A 28 -37.36 20.90 -22.05
CA SER A 28 -36.84 19.84 -21.17
C SER A 28 -35.35 19.54 -21.38
N VAL A 29 -34.79 19.94 -22.52
CA VAL A 29 -33.36 19.72 -22.84
C VAL A 29 -32.45 20.38 -21.81
N GLN A 30 -32.74 21.61 -21.39
CA GLN A 30 -31.89 22.33 -20.42
C GLN A 30 -31.87 21.62 -19.06
N GLN A 31 -33.01 21.12 -18.59
CA GLN A 31 -33.12 20.39 -17.33
C GLN A 31 -32.39 19.04 -17.40
N LEU A 32 -32.54 18.32 -18.52
CA LEU A 32 -31.83 17.05 -18.73
C LEU A 32 -30.32 17.23 -18.77
N TRP A 33 -29.81 18.31 -19.35
CA TRP A 33 -28.37 18.61 -19.28
C TRP A 33 -27.87 18.89 -17.87
N GLN A 34 -28.68 19.57 -17.04
CA GLN A 34 -28.34 19.76 -15.62
C GLN A 34 -28.35 18.43 -14.85
N GLU A 35 -29.29 17.53 -15.15
CA GLU A 35 -29.30 16.17 -14.58
C GLU A 35 -28.05 15.38 -14.99
N ILE A 36 -27.68 15.44 -16.27
CA ILE A 36 -26.47 14.78 -16.80
C ILE A 36 -25.21 15.30 -16.10
N ASP A 37 -25.01 16.61 -16.04
CA ASP A 37 -23.86 17.24 -15.36
C ASP A 37 -23.78 16.84 -13.87
N SER A 38 -24.93 16.75 -13.20
CA SER A 38 -25.01 16.27 -11.81
C SER A 38 -24.56 14.81 -11.67
N PHE A 39 -25.01 13.93 -12.56
CA PHE A 39 -24.60 12.52 -12.54
C PHE A 39 -23.11 12.34 -12.88
N GLU A 40 -22.57 13.13 -13.80
CA GLU A 40 -21.15 13.14 -14.14
C GLU A 40 -20.29 13.52 -12.93
N LYS A 41 -20.67 14.57 -12.19
CA LYS A 41 -19.98 14.97 -10.94
C LYS A 41 -20.00 13.86 -9.90
N VAL A 42 -21.14 13.19 -9.72
CA VAL A 42 -21.24 12.06 -8.78
C VAL A 42 -20.31 10.90 -9.17
N LEU A 43 -20.12 10.65 -10.48
CA LEU A 43 -19.18 9.62 -10.94
C LEU A 43 -17.72 10.07 -10.75
N ASP A 44 -17.41 11.33 -11.01
CA ASP A 44 -16.08 11.90 -10.79
C ASP A 44 -15.67 11.80 -9.31
N ASP A 45 -16.57 12.18 -8.40
CA ASP A 45 -16.36 12.05 -6.95
C ASP A 45 -16.06 10.59 -6.54
N ILE A 46 -16.78 9.61 -7.10
CA ILE A 46 -16.57 8.19 -6.81
C ILE A 46 -15.19 7.74 -7.29
N VAL A 47 -14.78 8.16 -8.49
CA VAL A 47 -13.45 7.83 -9.05
C VAL A 47 -12.35 8.50 -8.24
N HIS A 48 -12.55 9.75 -7.83
CA HIS A 48 -11.61 10.49 -6.99
C HIS A 48 -11.40 9.82 -5.64
N GLU A 49 -12.49 9.51 -4.92
CA GLU A 49 -12.44 8.81 -3.63
C GLU A 49 -11.74 7.45 -3.74
N SER A 50 -12.05 6.69 -4.80
CA SER A 50 -11.39 5.41 -5.07
C SER A 50 -9.88 5.60 -5.25
N THR A 51 -9.48 6.56 -6.09
CA THR A 51 -8.07 6.87 -6.40
C THR A 51 -7.31 7.32 -5.15
N GLU A 52 -7.90 8.18 -4.33
CA GLU A 52 -7.32 8.65 -3.08
C GLU A 52 -7.12 7.49 -2.10
N ARG A 53 -8.14 6.63 -1.91
CA ARG A 53 -8.04 5.46 -1.05
C ARG A 53 -6.96 4.48 -1.50
N TYR A 54 -6.84 4.21 -2.81
CA TYR A 54 -5.78 3.35 -3.33
C TYR A 54 -4.40 3.98 -3.14
N SER A 55 -4.25 5.28 -3.38
CA SER A 55 -2.99 6.00 -3.19
C SER A 55 -2.53 5.97 -1.73
N ASN A 56 -3.44 6.26 -0.80
CA ASN A 56 -3.17 6.18 0.64
C ASN A 56 -2.77 4.76 1.08
N ASN A 57 -3.34 3.73 0.47
CA ASN A 57 -2.94 2.34 0.75
C ASN A 57 -1.54 2.01 0.22
N ILE A 58 -1.16 2.54 -0.94
CA ILE A 58 0.20 2.38 -1.50
C ILE A 58 1.23 3.05 -0.57
N GLU A 59 0.97 4.27 -0.12
CA GLU A 59 1.86 5.01 0.78
C GLU A 59 2.06 4.26 2.11
N LYS A 60 0.97 3.85 2.76
CA LYS A 60 1.04 3.07 4.02
C LYS A 60 1.76 1.74 3.85
N ASN A 61 1.53 1.05 2.74
CA ASN A 61 2.24 -0.20 2.45
C ASN A 61 3.75 0.04 2.26
N GLN A 62 4.12 1.14 1.62
CA GLN A 62 5.52 1.52 1.43
C GLN A 62 6.21 1.83 2.76
N GLU A 63 5.54 2.53 3.69
CA GLU A 63 6.03 2.77 5.05
C GLU A 63 6.28 1.47 5.81
N ILE A 64 5.32 0.54 5.77
CA ILE A 64 5.42 -0.77 6.42
C ILE A 64 6.62 -1.57 5.84
N ILE A 65 6.78 -1.58 4.51
CA ILE A 65 7.92 -2.24 3.85
C ILE A 65 9.25 -1.63 4.33
N ASN A 66 9.34 -0.31 4.44
CA ASN A 66 10.55 0.36 4.91
C ASN A 66 10.88 -0.03 6.37
N LEU A 67 9.87 -0.13 7.24
CA LEU A 67 10.06 -0.62 8.61
C LEU A 67 10.57 -2.07 8.65
N TYR A 68 10.01 -2.96 7.83
CA TYR A 68 10.48 -4.34 7.73
C TYR A 68 11.93 -4.40 7.24
N LYS A 69 12.29 -3.63 6.21
CA LYS A 69 13.67 -3.56 5.69
C LYS A 69 14.65 -3.12 6.77
N SER A 70 14.32 -2.06 7.51
CA SER A 70 15.14 -1.57 8.63
C SER A 70 15.29 -2.63 9.72
N ARG A 71 14.20 -3.30 10.09
CA ARG A 71 14.23 -4.36 11.11
C ARG A 71 15.07 -5.57 10.68
N LEU A 72 14.97 -5.98 9.41
CA LEU A 72 15.79 -7.05 8.85
C LEU A 72 17.27 -6.70 8.86
N ALA A 73 17.63 -5.46 8.48
CA ALA A 73 19.02 -4.99 8.52
C ALA A 73 19.59 -4.99 9.95
N PHE A 74 18.80 -4.56 10.93
CA PHE A 74 19.19 -4.61 12.34
C PHE A 74 19.42 -6.06 12.81
N LEU A 75 18.48 -6.96 12.52
CA LEU A 75 18.58 -8.37 12.90
C LEU A 75 19.80 -9.04 12.25
N HIS A 76 20.04 -8.78 10.97
CA HIS A 76 21.22 -9.26 10.26
C HIS A 76 22.50 -8.80 10.96
N THR A 77 22.62 -7.50 11.24
CA THR A 77 23.79 -6.92 11.93
C THR A 77 24.00 -7.56 13.31
N TYR A 78 22.95 -7.72 14.10
CA TYR A 78 23.01 -8.34 15.41
C TYR A 78 23.49 -9.80 15.35
N VAL A 79 22.96 -10.58 14.40
CA VAL A 79 23.36 -11.97 14.19
C VAL A 79 24.82 -12.06 13.75
N SER A 80 25.24 -11.24 12.78
CA SER A 80 26.64 -11.17 12.33
C SER A 80 27.59 -10.87 13.49
N GLN A 81 27.30 -9.85 14.31
CA GLN A 81 28.10 -9.51 15.49
C GLN A 81 28.17 -10.66 16.50
N LYS A 82 27.03 -11.32 16.80
CA LYS A 82 26.98 -12.45 17.73
C LYS A 82 27.78 -13.66 17.24
N LEU A 83 27.83 -13.90 15.93
CA LEU A 83 28.67 -14.94 15.33
C LEU A 83 30.15 -14.57 15.40
N SER A 84 30.53 -13.34 15.05
CA SER A 84 31.92 -12.87 15.16
C SER A 84 32.47 -12.97 16.60
N ILE A 85 31.68 -12.61 17.61
CA ILE A 85 32.08 -12.78 19.02
C ILE A 85 32.25 -14.27 19.38
N ARG A 86 31.41 -15.15 18.85
CA ARG A 86 31.54 -16.60 19.07
C ARG A 86 32.77 -17.20 18.41
N VAL A 87 33.19 -16.68 17.26
CA VAL A 87 34.40 -17.12 16.52
C VAL A 87 35.68 -16.56 17.16
N LEU A 88 35.64 -15.42 17.84
CA LEU A 88 36.78 -14.89 18.59
C LEU A 88 37.00 -15.58 19.96
N LYS A 89 35.99 -16.26 20.51
CA LYS A 89 36.07 -16.94 21.82
C LYS A 89 36.64 -18.38 21.86
N PRO A 90 36.77 -19.20 20.79
CA PRO A 90 37.23 -20.57 20.91
C PRO A 90 38.76 -20.71 20.87
N THR A 91 39.50 -19.76 20.29
CA THR A 91 40.93 -19.94 20.01
C THR A 91 41.86 -19.52 21.14
N ASP A 92 41.43 -18.62 22.03
CA ASP A 92 42.30 -18.15 23.12
C ASP A 92 42.45 -19.18 24.23
N LYS A 93 41.43 -20.02 24.48
CA LYS A 93 41.51 -21.05 25.53
C LYS A 93 42.34 -22.26 25.10
N GLU A 94 42.35 -22.58 23.82
CA GLU A 94 43.08 -23.73 23.28
C GLU A 94 44.56 -23.38 23.01
N THR A 95 44.83 -22.12 22.63
CA THR A 95 46.21 -21.59 22.51
C THR A 95 46.90 -21.48 23.87
N ILE A 96 46.22 -20.93 24.90
CA ILE A 96 46.78 -20.84 26.27
C ILE A 96 46.97 -22.23 26.89
N ARG A 97 46.09 -23.20 26.59
CA ARG A 97 46.25 -24.58 27.08
C ARG A 97 47.42 -25.30 26.41
N ASN A 98 47.65 -25.09 25.11
CA ASN A 98 48.74 -25.75 24.39
C ASN A 98 50.12 -25.14 24.66
N GLU A 99 50.22 -23.85 24.97
CA GLU A 99 51.49 -23.23 25.40
C GLU A 99 51.92 -23.71 26.79
N ASN A 100 50.98 -23.89 27.72
CA ASN A 100 51.28 -24.39 29.07
C ASN A 100 51.73 -25.86 29.11
N VAL A 101 51.30 -26.69 28.15
CA VAL A 101 51.73 -28.10 28.06
C VAL A 101 53.13 -28.23 27.43
N LYS A 102 53.51 -27.36 26.49
CA LYS A 102 54.85 -27.36 25.89
C LYS A 102 55.96 -26.89 26.83
N ASN A 103 55.64 -26.06 27.83
CA ASN A 103 56.63 -25.56 28.79
C ASN A 103 56.84 -26.50 30.01
N HIS A 104 56.16 -27.65 30.07
CA HIS A 104 56.22 -28.61 31.19
C HIS A 104 56.58 -30.04 30.75
N LEU A 105 57.12 -30.20 29.53
CA LEU A 105 57.81 -31.40 29.02
C LEU A 105 59.24 -31.03 28.67
#